data_AF-X1I0J9-F1
#
_entry.id   AF-X1I0J9-F1
#
_cell.length_a   1.000
_cell.length_b   1.000
_cell.length_c   1.000
_cell.angle_alpha   90.00
_cell.angle_beta   90.00
_cell.angle_gamma   90.00
#
_symmetry.space_group_name_H-M   'P 1'
#
loop_
_entity.id
_entity.type
_entity.pdbx_description
1 polymer ?
#
loop_
_entity_poly.entity_id
_entity_poly.type
_entity_poly.pdbx_seq_one_letter_code
_entity_poly.pdbx_strand_id
1 'polypeptide(L)'
;ESYPSVPLPPERILGPYDGRLNNAGERVEISMPGDVDASGTRYYIRVDRVNYSDGSHPEDCPGGVDRWPTEADGNGEYGESLTRKVPADYGNDPDNWKAASPSPGSSSPP
;
A
#
# COMPACT_ATOMS: atom_id res chain seq x y z
N GLU A 1 24.49 -11.53 -11.35
CA GLU A 1 24.47 -11.70 -9.88
C GLU A 1 23.14 -12.28 -9.43
N SER A 2 23.13 -13.12 -8.40
CA SER A 2 21.92 -13.64 -7.74
C SER A 2 21.71 -12.83 -6.46
N TYR A 3 20.63 -12.07 -6.37
CA TYR A 3 20.24 -11.44 -5.11
C TYR A 3 19.93 -12.55 -4.08
N PRO A 4 20.53 -12.53 -2.87
CA PRO A 4 20.19 -13.51 -1.87
C PRO A 4 18.73 -13.34 -1.46
N SER A 5 17.98 -14.45 -1.41
CA SER A 5 16.64 -14.48 -0.84
C SER A 5 16.74 -14.13 0.64
N VAL A 6 16.37 -12.90 1.00
CA VAL A 6 16.21 -12.51 2.40
C VAL A 6 14.94 -13.17 2.91
N PRO A 7 15.00 -14.13 3.85
CA PRO A 7 13.79 -14.69 4.45
C PRO A 7 13.20 -13.60 5.35
N LEU A 8 12.08 -13.01 4.94
CA LEU A 8 11.37 -12.03 5.76
C LEU A 8 10.71 -12.80 6.93
N PRO A 9 11.12 -12.59 8.20
CA PRO A 9 10.31 -13.05 9.32
C PRO A 9 8.99 -12.27 9.31
N PRO A 10 7.88 -12.77 9.91
CA PRO A 10 6.58 -12.09 9.90
C PRO A 10 6.76 -10.62 10.29
N GLU A 11 6.57 -9.75 9.30
CA GLU A 11 7.21 -8.45 9.26
C GLU A 11 6.61 -7.54 10.32
N ARG A 12 7.42 -7.20 11.34
CA ARG A 12 7.16 -6.01 12.14
C ARG A 12 7.32 -4.84 11.19
N ILE A 13 6.22 -4.23 10.75
CA ILE A 13 6.32 -2.96 10.02
C ILE A 13 6.87 -1.93 11.02
N LEU A 14 8.11 -1.51 10.79
CA LEU A 14 8.82 -0.61 11.69
C LEU A 14 8.54 0.83 11.29
N GLY A 15 7.99 1.60 12.23
CA GLY A 15 7.90 3.06 12.12
C GLY A 15 9.29 3.72 12.22
N PRO A 16 9.34 5.06 12.15
CA PRO A 16 8.24 5.97 12.46
C PRO A 16 7.27 6.16 11.29
N TYR A 17 5.97 6.14 11.59
CA TYR A 17 4.93 6.72 10.73
C TYR A 17 4.57 8.07 11.34
N ASP A 18 4.58 9.12 10.53
CA ASP A 18 4.14 10.46 10.93
C ASP A 18 3.09 10.94 9.94
N GLY A 19 2.23 11.86 10.36
CA GLY A 19 1.12 12.36 9.56
C GLY A 19 -0.09 11.44 9.49
N ARG A 20 -0.91 11.64 8.45
CA ARG A 20 -2.13 10.90 8.15
C ARG A 20 -2.14 10.58 6.66
N LEU A 21 -2.67 9.41 6.30
CA LEU A 21 -2.92 9.08 4.90
C LEU A 21 -4.02 9.99 4.35
N ASN A 22 -3.93 10.39 3.08
CA ASN A 22 -4.97 11.18 2.41
C ASN A 22 -6.19 10.31 2.09
N ASN A 23 -7.38 10.69 2.53
CA ASN A 23 -8.60 9.93 2.24
C ASN A 23 -8.92 9.87 0.73
N ALA A 24 -8.57 10.92 -0.04
CA ALA A 24 -8.87 11.02 -1.47
C ALA A 24 -7.88 10.27 -2.37
N GLY A 25 -6.67 9.98 -1.86
CA GLY A 25 -5.60 9.39 -2.66
C GLY A 25 -4.22 9.96 -2.36
N GLU A 26 -3.23 9.09 -2.29
CA GLU A 26 -1.81 9.47 -2.21
C GLU A 26 -0.89 8.36 -2.71
N ARG A 27 0.41 8.66 -2.76
CA ARG A 27 1.46 7.67 -2.98
C ARG A 27 1.98 7.14 -1.65
N VAL A 28 1.86 5.83 -1.46
CA VAL A 28 2.46 5.09 -0.34
C VAL A 28 3.55 4.16 -0.86
N GLU A 29 4.64 4.06 -0.10
CA GLU A 29 5.78 3.22 -0.43
C GLU A 29 6.24 2.44 0.81
N ILE A 30 6.57 1.16 0.61
CA ILE A 30 7.23 0.33 1.61
C ILE A 30 8.61 -0.03 1.07
N SER A 31 9.61 0.12 1.93
CA SER A 31 11.01 -0.11 1.60
C SER A 31 11.70 -0.96 2.66
N MET A 32 12.65 -1.78 2.23
CA MET A 32 13.48 -2.60 3.11
C MET A 32 14.87 -1.98 3.25
N PRO A 33 15.54 -2.11 4.41
CA PRO A 33 16.93 -1.68 4.55
C PRO A 33 17.84 -2.41 3.57
N GLY A 34 18.58 -1.65 2.75
CA GLY A 34 19.64 -2.14 1.88
C GLY A 34 21.01 -2.03 2.55
N ASP A 35 22.07 -1.96 1.73
CA ASP A 35 23.45 -1.87 2.23
C ASP A 35 23.76 -0.53 2.91
N VAL A 36 24.86 -0.53 3.68
CA VAL A 36 25.46 0.68 4.26
C VAL A 36 26.69 1.02 3.46
N ASP A 37 26.85 2.27 3.04
CA ASP A 37 28.08 2.71 2.36
C ASP A 37 29.28 2.85 3.33
N ALA A 38 30.44 3.15 2.75
CA ALA A 38 31.68 3.40 3.51
C ALA A 38 31.60 4.62 4.45
N SER A 39 30.59 5.49 4.28
CA SER A 39 30.33 6.66 5.14
C SER A 39 29.33 6.35 6.26
N GLY A 40 28.80 5.14 6.35
CA GLY A 40 27.83 4.75 7.37
C GLY A 40 26.37 5.05 7.01
N THR A 41 26.08 5.47 5.78
CA THR A 41 24.72 5.78 5.32
C THR A 41 23.97 4.51 4.95
N ARG A 42 22.81 4.27 5.58
CA ARG A 42 21.90 3.18 5.20
C ARG A 42 21.03 3.61 4.02
N TYR A 43 21.03 2.82 2.96
CA TYR A 43 20.08 2.97 1.86
C TYR A 43 18.85 2.09 2.06
N TYR A 44 17.75 2.45 1.40
CA TYR A 44 16.50 1.69 1.43
C TYR A 44 16.12 1.30 0.02
N ILE A 45 15.73 0.03 -0.15
CA ILE A 45 15.33 -0.55 -1.41
C ILE A 45 13.80 -0.63 -1.39
N ARG A 46 13.17 -0.02 -2.38
CA ARG A 46 11.71 -0.06 -2.54
C ARG A 46 11.23 -1.47 -2.76
N VAL A 47 10.37 -1.95 -1.85
CA VAL A 47 9.73 -3.26 -1.92
C VAL A 47 8.44 -3.15 -2.72
N ASP A 48 7.61 -2.16 -2.38
CA ASP A 48 6.35 -1.93 -3.09
C ASP A 48 5.94 -0.46 -3.04
N ARG A 49 5.08 -0.06 -3.97
CA ARG A 49 4.52 1.29 -4.06
C ARG A 49 3.16 1.27 -4.72
N VAL A 50 2.22 1.98 -4.11
CA VAL A 50 0.86 2.20 -4.61
C VAL A 50 0.55 3.70 -4.63
N ASN A 51 -0.08 4.17 -5.71
CA ASN A 51 -0.79 5.44 -5.75
C ASN A 51 -2.27 5.08 -5.75
N TYR A 52 -2.92 5.18 -4.59
CA TYR A 52 -4.33 4.82 -4.46
C TYR A 52 -5.23 6.03 -4.72
N SER A 53 -6.51 5.76 -4.97
CA SER A 53 -7.57 6.74 -5.14
C SER A 53 -8.80 6.31 -4.31
N ASP A 54 -9.70 7.24 -4.05
CA ASP A 54 -11.00 7.01 -3.41
C ASP A 54 -12.10 6.59 -4.41
N GLY A 55 -11.77 6.43 -5.69
CA GLY A 55 -12.73 6.06 -6.73
C GLY A 55 -13.50 7.25 -7.33
N SER A 56 -13.19 8.48 -6.92
CA SER A 56 -13.91 9.70 -7.31
C SER A 56 -13.11 10.64 -8.21
N HIS A 57 -11.94 10.21 -8.71
CA HIS A 57 -11.00 11.02 -9.50
C HIS A 57 -10.81 10.51 -10.94
N PRO A 58 -11.88 10.49 -11.79
CA PRO A 58 -11.78 10.03 -13.17
C PRO A 58 -10.82 10.89 -14.03
N GLU A 59 -10.63 12.16 -13.69
CA GLU A 59 -9.72 13.08 -14.38
C GLU A 59 -8.24 12.67 -14.29
N ASP A 60 -7.87 11.96 -13.23
CA ASP A 60 -6.50 11.50 -12.98
C ASP A 60 -6.23 10.11 -13.59
N CYS A 61 -7.28 9.45 -14.10
CA CYS A 61 -7.22 8.07 -14.54
C CYS A 61 -7.16 7.93 -16.08
N PRO A 62 -6.27 7.08 -16.61
CA PRO A 62 -6.30 6.71 -18.03
C PRO A 62 -7.66 6.13 -18.42
N GLY A 63 -8.30 6.75 -19.41
CA GLY A 63 -9.63 6.34 -19.87
C GLY A 63 -10.80 6.99 -19.14
N GLY A 64 -10.55 7.97 -18.26
CA GLY A 64 -11.61 8.82 -17.68
C GLY A 64 -12.53 8.10 -16.69
N VAL A 65 -12.07 6.98 -16.14
CA VAL A 65 -12.82 6.17 -15.17
C VAL A 65 -11.86 5.77 -14.07
N ASP A 66 -12.16 6.23 -12.86
CA ASP A 66 -11.52 5.76 -11.65
C ASP A 66 -12.09 4.38 -11.28
N ARG A 67 -11.19 3.39 -11.15
CA ARG A 67 -11.55 1.99 -10.88
C ARG A 67 -11.29 1.60 -9.44
N TRP A 68 -10.82 2.52 -8.61
CA TRP A 68 -10.64 2.25 -7.19
C TRP A 68 -12.01 2.07 -6.50
N PRO A 69 -12.13 1.14 -5.52
CA PRO A 69 -13.37 0.95 -4.77
C PRO A 69 -13.80 2.22 -4.01
N THR A 70 -15.02 2.70 -4.25
CA THR A 70 -15.56 3.91 -3.60
C THR A 70 -16.12 3.63 -2.20
N GLU A 71 -16.39 2.36 -1.87
CA GLU A 71 -16.90 1.96 -0.57
C GLU A 71 -15.87 2.20 0.56
N ALA A 72 -14.58 2.22 0.20
CA ALA A 72 -13.49 2.54 1.11
C ALA A 72 -13.44 4.02 1.56
N ASP A 73 -14.23 4.91 0.95
CA ASP A 73 -14.34 6.33 1.34
C ASP A 73 -15.28 6.58 2.54
N GLY A 74 -15.58 5.53 3.33
CA GLY A 74 -16.35 5.67 4.57
C GLY A 74 -17.87 5.70 4.40
N ASN A 75 -18.38 5.22 3.25
CA ASN A 75 -19.81 5.07 3.02
C ASN A 75 -20.36 3.84 3.79
N GLY A 76 -20.66 3.98 5.08
CA GLY A 76 -21.25 2.90 5.91
C GLY A 76 -21.17 3.13 7.43
N GLU A 77 -21.82 2.29 8.24
CA GLU A 77 -21.89 2.45 9.71
C GLU A 77 -20.51 2.31 10.40
N TYR A 78 -19.60 1.53 9.83
CA TYR A 78 -18.26 1.28 10.38
C TYR A 78 -17.10 1.72 9.48
N GLY A 79 -17.38 2.22 8.27
CA GLY A 79 -16.40 2.54 7.23
C GLY A 79 -15.63 1.31 6.74
N GLU A 80 -15.35 1.24 5.43
CA GLU A 80 -14.46 0.21 4.88
C GLU A 80 -13.06 0.79 4.65
N SER A 81 -12.09 -0.10 4.39
CA SER A 81 -10.72 0.26 4.06
C SER A 81 -10.24 -0.51 2.83
N LEU A 82 -9.32 0.09 2.08
CA LEU A 82 -8.66 -0.59 0.97
C LEU A 82 -7.83 -1.77 1.48
N THR A 83 -8.20 -2.97 1.04
CA THR A 83 -7.51 -4.22 1.32
C THR A 83 -7.08 -4.87 0.01
N ARG A 84 -5.81 -5.26 -0.09
CA ARG A 84 -5.28 -5.92 -1.27
C ARG A 84 -5.75 -7.37 -1.34
N LYS A 85 -6.18 -7.82 -2.52
CA LYS A 85 -6.68 -9.18 -2.77
C LYS A 85 -5.53 -10.19 -2.83
N VAL A 86 -4.50 -9.88 -3.64
CA VAL A 86 -3.32 -10.72 -3.83
C VAL A 86 -2.07 -9.91 -3.49
N PRO A 87 -1.36 -10.23 -2.39
CA PRO A 87 -0.21 -9.45 -1.92
C PRO A 87 0.94 -9.32 -2.92
N ALA A 88 1.15 -10.33 -3.76
CA ALA A 88 2.24 -10.37 -4.73
C ALA A 88 1.94 -9.64 -6.05
N ASP A 89 0.67 -9.35 -6.32
CA ASP A 89 0.23 -8.71 -7.57
C ASP A 89 0.51 -7.21 -7.54
N TYR A 90 0.52 -6.56 -8.71
CA TYR A 90 0.90 -5.16 -8.83
C TYR A 90 0.01 -4.22 -7.99
N GLY A 91 0.64 -3.29 -7.25
CA GLY A 91 -0.07 -2.46 -6.26
C GLY A 91 -0.87 -1.32 -6.87
N ASN A 92 -0.47 -0.84 -8.05
CA ASN A 92 -1.22 0.22 -8.77
C ASN A 92 -2.29 -0.36 -9.70
N ASP A 93 -2.65 -1.63 -9.56
CA ASP A 93 -3.79 -2.22 -10.26
C ASP A 93 -5.03 -2.15 -9.35
N PRO A 94 -6.02 -1.27 -9.63
CA PRO A 94 -7.22 -1.14 -8.81
C PRO A 94 -8.03 -2.45 -8.72
N ASP A 95 -7.95 -3.32 -9.73
CA ASP A 95 -8.64 -4.61 -9.71
C ASP A 95 -8.11 -5.55 -8.63
N ASN A 96 -6.88 -5.32 -8.14
CA ASN A 96 -6.28 -6.05 -7.02
C ASN A 96 -6.67 -5.49 -5.64
N TRP A 97 -7.58 -4.52 -5.57
CA TRP A 97 -8.06 -3.95 -4.31
C TRP A 97 -9.54 -4.22 -4.10
N LYS A 98 -9.94 -4.40 -2.84
CA LYS A 98 -11.32 -4.46 -2.38
C LYS A 98 -11.51 -3.54 -1.20
N ALA A 99 -12.70 -2.98 -1.05
CA ALA A 99 -13.12 -2.45 0.24
C ALA A 99 -13.41 -3.63 1.19
N ALA A 100 -12.95 -3.53 2.42
CA ALA A 100 -13.21 -4.52 3.46
C ALA A 100 -13.17 -3.88 4.86
N SER A 101 -13.73 -4.58 5.85
CA SER A 101 -13.68 -4.16 7.25
C SER A 101 -12.23 -3.88 7.68
N PRO A 102 -11.94 -2.71 8.28
CA PRO A 102 -10.60 -2.36 8.73
C PRO A 102 -10.04 -3.39 9.72
N SER A 103 -8.81 -3.84 9.48
CA SER A 103 -8.10 -4.82 10.32
C SER A 103 -6.69 -4.36 10.71
N PRO A 104 -6.51 -3.12 11.22
CA PRO A 104 -5.19 -2.59 11.52
C PRO A 104 -4.46 -3.50 12.53
N GLY A 105 -3.21 -3.84 12.22
CA GLY A 105 -2.36 -4.66 13.09
C GLY A 105 -2.71 -6.14 13.16
N SER A 106 -3.65 -6.63 12.36
CA SER A 106 -3.96 -8.05 12.20
C SER A 106 -3.84 -8.46 10.73
N SER A 107 -3.69 -9.75 10.45
CA SER A 107 -3.84 -10.25 9.07
C SER A 107 -5.25 -9.95 8.57
N SER A 108 -5.39 -9.46 7.34
CA SER A 108 -6.69 -9.19 6.74
C SER A 108 -7.63 -10.40 6.82
N PRO A 109 -8.93 -10.21 7.09
CA PRO A 109 -9.88 -11.30 7.07
C PRO A 109 -9.92 -11.97 5.67
N PRO A 110 -10.14 -13.29 5.60
CA PRO A 110 -10.24 -14.01 4.32
C PRO A 110 -11.30 -13.40 3.39
#